data_AF-A0A1V5AZA4-F1
#
_entry.id   AF-A0A1V5AZA4-F1
#
_cell.length_a   1.000
_cell.length_b   1.000
_cell.length_c   1.000
_cell.angle_alpha   90.00
_cell.angle_beta   90.00
_cell.angle_gamma   90.00
#
_symmetry.space_group_name_H-M   'P 1'
#
loop_
_entity.id
_entity.type
_entity.pdbx_description
1 polymer ?
#
loop_
_entity_poly.entity_id
_entity_poly.type
_entity_poly.pdbx_seq_one_letter_code
_entity_poly.pdbx_strand_id
1 'polypeptide(L)'
;MDSVLARKNGKQDCYYEWTIGYRQIKVGKCFMEIKGLDDIFQEYYDKGKTPDEIVGIEMINDVRKQNFIPEDVEDLYDEALLKEYKVYFNARKEDCNKTYAQGKIKARL
;
A
#
# COMPACT_ATOMS: atom_id res chain seq x y z
N MET A 1 -11.49 -20.03 13.00
CA MET A 1 -10.79 -20.48 14.21
C MET A 1 -10.84 -19.34 15.19
N ASP A 2 -11.53 -19.55 16.30
CA ASP A 2 -11.73 -18.55 17.34
C ASP A 2 -10.41 -18.26 18.04
N SER A 3 -9.90 -17.04 17.91
CA SER A 3 -8.75 -16.60 18.70
C SER A 3 -9.21 -16.28 20.11
N VAL A 4 -8.99 -17.25 20.99
CA VAL A 4 -9.19 -17.19 22.43
C VAL A 4 -8.45 -15.97 23.01
N LEU A 5 -9.23 -15.01 23.53
CA LEU A 5 -8.73 -13.84 24.26
C LEU A 5 -8.14 -14.27 25.62
N ALA A 6 -6.85 -14.56 25.66
CA ALA A 6 -6.12 -14.69 26.91
C ALA A 6 -5.87 -13.32 27.52
N ARG A 7 -6.74 -12.89 28.45
CA ARG A 7 -6.43 -11.80 29.39
C ARG A 7 -5.50 -12.32 30.48
N LYS A 8 -4.25 -11.84 30.50
CA LYS A 8 -3.45 -11.81 31.72
C LYS A 8 -2.75 -10.46 31.85
N ASN A 9 -3.08 -9.76 32.93
CA ASN A 9 -2.32 -8.69 33.57
C ASN A 9 -2.25 -7.34 32.85
N GLY A 10 -3.39 -6.63 32.76
CA GLY A 10 -3.53 -5.20 33.12
C GLY A 10 -2.57 -4.14 32.58
N LYS A 11 -1.62 -4.47 31.70
CA LYS A 11 -0.84 -3.57 30.88
C LYS A 11 -1.39 -3.70 29.48
N GLN A 12 -1.86 -2.60 28.95
CA GLN A 12 -2.17 -2.48 27.54
C GLN A 12 -0.83 -2.42 26.81
N ASP A 13 -0.17 -3.57 26.68
CA ASP A 13 0.96 -3.73 25.79
C ASP A 13 0.39 -3.59 24.38
N CYS A 14 0.82 -2.55 23.66
CA CYS A 14 0.37 -2.19 22.32
C CYS A 14 0.87 -3.20 21.28
N TYR A 15 0.60 -4.48 21.46
CA TYR A 15 0.79 -5.50 20.42
C TYR A 15 -0.58 -5.87 19.89
N TYR A 16 -1.24 -4.88 19.27
CA TYR A 16 -2.05 -5.22 18.11
C TYR A 16 -1.06 -5.73 17.08
N GLU A 17 -1.07 -7.03 16.83
CA GLU A 17 -0.57 -7.57 15.59
C GLU A 17 -1.46 -6.97 14.49
N TRP A 18 -1.12 -5.75 14.02
CA TRP A 18 -1.75 -5.19 12.83
C TRP A 18 -1.50 -6.23 11.77
N THR A 19 -2.57 -6.84 11.29
CA THR A 19 -2.50 -7.83 10.21
C THR A 19 -1.96 -7.11 8.99
N ILE A 20 -0.66 -7.20 8.76
CA ILE A 20 -0.01 -6.68 7.56
C ILE A 20 -0.62 -7.42 6.37
N GLY A 21 -1.22 -6.67 5.45
CA GLY A 21 -1.89 -7.22 4.28
C GLY A 21 -0.92 -7.76 3.23
N TYR A 22 -1.45 -8.54 2.30
CA TYR A 22 -0.75 -8.96 1.09
C TYR A 22 -1.49 -8.40 -0.13
N ARG A 23 -0.73 -7.87 -1.09
CA ARG A 23 -1.24 -7.42 -2.38
C ARG A 23 -0.60 -8.24 -3.48
N GLN A 24 -1.42 -8.83 -4.34
CA GLN A 24 -0.93 -9.51 -5.53
C GLN A 24 -0.65 -8.49 -6.64
N ILE A 25 0.53 -8.56 -7.24
CA ILE A 25 0.93 -7.72 -8.38
C ILE A 25 1.48 -8.59 -9.51
N LYS A 26 1.42 -8.10 -10.75
CA LYS A 26 1.99 -8.79 -11.90
C LYS A 26 3.43 -8.32 -12.15
N VAL A 27 4.41 -9.19 -11.91
CA VAL A 27 5.84 -8.95 -12.15
C VAL A 27 6.28 -9.76 -13.37
N GLY A 28 6.58 -9.07 -14.47
CA GLY A 28 6.83 -9.70 -15.76
C GLY A 28 5.66 -10.61 -16.20
N LYS A 29 5.87 -11.92 -16.18
CA LYS A 29 4.86 -12.93 -16.57
C LYS A 29 4.19 -13.63 -15.37
N CYS A 30 4.63 -13.37 -14.14
CA CYS A 30 4.13 -14.05 -12.95
C CYS A 30 3.32 -13.10 -12.06
N PHE A 31 2.47 -13.67 -11.21
CA PHE A 31 1.80 -12.95 -10.13
C PHE A 31 2.56 -13.19 -8.83
N MET A 32 2.92 -12.12 -8.14
CA MET A 32 3.67 -12.14 -6.88
C MET A 32 2.81 -11.56 -5.77
N GLU A 33 2.78 -12.21 -4.60
CA GLU A 33 2.17 -11.65 -3.40
C GLU A 33 3.20 -10.85 -2.62
N ILE A 34 2.94 -9.56 -2.45
CA ILE A 34 3.84 -8.63 -1.75
C ILE A 34 3.22 -8.25 -0.42
N LYS A 35 3.94 -8.58 0.65
CA LYS A 35 3.57 -8.24 2.02
C LYS A 35 3.75 -6.74 2.27
N GLY A 36 2.75 -6.09 2.86
CA GLY A 36 2.82 -4.70 3.32
C GLY A 36 2.81 -3.65 2.20
N LEU A 37 2.49 -4.03 0.96
CA LEU A 37 2.54 -3.11 -0.17
C LEU A 37 1.51 -1.98 -0.06
N ASP A 38 0.32 -2.27 0.49
CA ASP A 38 -0.71 -1.26 0.73
C ASP A 38 -0.27 -0.18 1.72
N ASP A 39 0.49 -0.56 2.74
CA ASP A 39 1.01 0.36 3.75
C ASP A 39 2.08 1.28 3.14
N ILE A 40 2.96 0.75 2.29
CA ILE A 40 3.96 1.52 1.54
C ILE A 40 3.26 2.52 0.61
N PHE A 41 2.25 2.08 -0.14
CA PHE A 41 1.48 2.96 -1.03
C PHE A 41 0.73 4.05 -0.26
N GLN A 42 0.15 3.71 0.89
CA GLN A 42 -0.50 4.67 1.78
C GLN A 42 0.49 5.74 2.24
N GLU A 43 1.66 5.33 2.72
CA GLU A 43 2.69 6.25 3.19
C GLU A 43 3.16 7.21 2.09
N TYR A 44 3.34 6.71 0.87
CA TYR A 44 3.74 7.53 -0.28
C TYR A 44 2.65 8.53 -0.65
N TYR A 45 1.39 8.09 -0.64
CA TYR A 45 0.23 8.92 -0.91
C TYR A 45 0.08 10.03 0.14
N ASP A 46 0.22 9.70 1.42
CA ASP A 46 0.09 10.65 2.54
C ASP A 46 1.20 11.70 2.54
N LYS A 47 2.39 11.35 2.03
CA LYS A 47 3.50 12.29 1.78
C LYS A 47 3.30 13.13 0.51
N GLY A 48 2.23 12.89 -0.25
CA GLY A 48 1.94 13.59 -1.50
C GLY A 48 2.85 13.21 -2.66
N LYS A 49 3.60 12.09 -2.57
CA LYS A 49 4.48 11.63 -3.66
C LYS A 49 3.62 11.22 -4.85
N THR A 50 3.75 11.93 -5.96
CA THR A 50 3.05 11.57 -7.20
C THR A 50 3.77 10.41 -7.92
N PRO A 51 3.07 9.63 -8.78
CA PRO A 51 3.70 8.55 -9.53
C PRO A 51 4.90 8.99 -10.40
N ASP A 52 4.94 10.26 -10.81
CA ASP A 52 6.01 10.81 -11.65
C ASP A 52 7.23 11.26 -10.83
N GLU A 53 7.10 11.42 -9.51
CA GLU A 53 8.18 11.83 -8.60
C GLU A 53 8.90 10.65 -7.94
N ILE A 54 8.33 9.45 -8.03
CA ILE A 54 8.88 8.27 -7.36
C ILE A 54 9.95 7.64 -8.23
N VAL A 55 11.11 7.41 -7.62
CA VAL A 55 12.16 6.58 -8.22
C VAL A 55 11.94 5.14 -7.79
N GLY A 56 11.83 4.24 -8.76
CA GLY A 56 11.63 2.80 -8.58
C GLY A 56 12.46 2.15 -7.48
N ILE A 57 13.76 2.47 -7.47
CA ILE A 57 14.73 1.91 -6.52
C ILE A 57 14.40 2.23 -5.05
N GLU A 58 13.78 3.39 -4.76
CA GLU A 58 13.34 3.73 -3.40
C GLU A 58 12.25 2.77 -2.94
N MET A 59 11.27 2.51 -3.80
CA MET A 59 10.16 1.63 -3.48
C MET A 59 10.61 0.17 -3.36
N ILE A 60 11.54 -0.29 -4.21
CA ILE A 60 12.15 -1.62 -4.08
C ILE A 60 12.81 -1.78 -2.71
N ASN A 61 13.57 -0.78 -2.25
CA ASN A 61 14.20 -0.81 -0.94
C ASN A 61 13.19 -0.88 0.21
N ASP A 62 12.06 -0.18 0.10
CA ASP A 62 10.98 -0.26 1.09
C ASP A 62 10.30 -1.63 1.10
N VAL A 63 10.04 -2.21 -0.08
CA VAL A 63 9.44 -3.55 -0.22
C VAL A 63 10.38 -4.64 0.31
N ARG A 64 11.69 -4.50 0.08
CA ARG A 64 12.74 -5.42 0.56
C ARG A 64 12.81 -5.56 2.08
N LYS A 65 12.31 -4.57 2.84
CA LYS A 65 12.26 -4.66 4.31
C LYS A 65 11.44 -5.85 4.80
N GLN A 66 10.49 -6.34 3.99
CA GLN A 66 9.59 -7.43 4.35
C GLN A 66 9.49 -8.55 3.32
N ASN A 67 10.08 -8.38 2.13
CA ASN A 67 9.97 -9.31 1.01
C ASN A 67 11.35 -9.58 0.41
N PHE A 68 11.56 -10.80 -0.10
CA PHE A 68 12.75 -11.10 -0.90
C PHE A 68 12.53 -10.70 -2.35
N ILE A 69 13.39 -9.83 -2.89
CA ILE A 69 13.43 -9.46 -4.30
C ILE A 69 14.81 -9.88 -4.83
N PRO A 70 14.89 -10.82 -5.77
CA PRO A 70 16.16 -11.18 -6.41
C PRO A 70 16.71 -10.01 -7.24
N GLU A 71 18.02 -9.78 -7.18
CA GLU A 71 18.70 -8.67 -7.87
C GLU A 71 18.59 -8.75 -9.40
N ASP A 72 18.57 -9.96 -9.96
CA ASP A 72 18.50 -10.23 -11.39
C ASP A 72 17.13 -9.91 -12.03
N VAL A 73 16.11 -9.62 -11.21
CA VAL A 73 14.76 -9.29 -11.67
C VAL A 73 14.26 -7.95 -11.13
N GLU A 74 15.12 -7.11 -10.56
CA GLU A 74 14.74 -5.80 -9.99
C GLU A 74 13.98 -4.92 -10.99
N ASP A 75 14.44 -4.85 -12.24
CA ASP A 75 13.78 -4.05 -13.29
C ASP A 75 12.32 -4.43 -13.50
N LEU A 76 11.98 -5.73 -13.36
CA LEU A 76 10.61 -6.21 -13.48
C LEU A 76 9.76 -5.79 -12.27
N TYR A 77 10.36 -5.74 -11.08
CA TYR A 77 9.70 -5.25 -9.89
C TYR A 77 9.51 -3.74 -9.95
N ASP A 78 10.50 -2.98 -10.42
CA ASP A 78 10.39 -1.54 -10.60
C ASP A 78 9.15 -1.20 -11.47
N GLU A 79 9.10 -1.75 -12.69
CA GLU A 79 7.99 -1.52 -13.61
C GLU A 79 6.63 -1.87 -12.97
N ALA A 80 6.56 -3.04 -12.32
CA ALA A 80 5.32 -3.52 -11.70
C ALA A 80 4.87 -2.63 -10.54
N LEU A 81 5.80 -2.24 -9.66
CA LEU A 81 5.52 -1.44 -8.47
C LEU A 81 5.07 -0.02 -8.85
N LEU A 82 5.77 0.63 -9.78
CA LEU A 82 5.40 1.97 -10.27
C LEU A 82 4.02 1.95 -10.94
N LYS A 83 3.75 0.93 -11.76
CA LYS A 83 2.46 0.76 -12.42
C LYS A 83 1.32 0.61 -11.39
N GLU A 84 1.51 -0.24 -10.39
CA GLU A 84 0.50 -0.48 -9.36
C GLU A 84 0.29 0.74 -8.46
N TYR A 85 1.35 1.47 -8.12
CA TYR A 85 1.22 2.72 -7.39
C TYR A 85 0.45 3.78 -8.17
N LYS A 86 0.68 3.89 -9.49
CA LYS A 86 -0.11 4.80 -10.35
C LYS A 86 -1.59 4.46 -10.33
N VAL A 87 -1.95 3.18 -10.38
CA VAL A 87 -3.35 2.72 -10.27
C VAL A 87 -3.92 3.12 -8.91
N TYR A 88 -3.20 2.83 -7.83
CA TYR A 88 -3.58 3.17 -6.46
C TYR A 88 -3.82 4.67 -6.27
N PHE A 89 -2.88 5.50 -6.73
CA PHE A 89 -2.93 6.96 -6.62
C PHE A 89 -4.15 7.55 -7.33
N ASN A 90 -4.40 7.09 -8.56
CA ASN A 90 -5.54 7.57 -9.35
C ASN A 90 -6.89 7.19 -8.75
N ALA A 91 -7.03 5.94 -8.28
CA ALA A 91 -8.26 5.50 -7.62
C ALA A 91 -8.62 6.40 -6.42
N ARG A 92 -7.63 6.75 -5.60
CA ARG A 92 -7.82 7.65 -4.44
C ARG A 92 -8.10 9.09 -4.81
N LYS A 93 -7.44 9.61 -5.85
CA LYS A 93 -7.72 10.94 -6.37
C LYS A 93 -9.17 11.06 -6.85
N GLU A 94 -9.68 10.01 -7.53
CA GLU A 94 -11.07 9.95 -7.98
C GLU A 94 -12.05 9.89 -6.81
N ASP A 95 -11.78 9.09 -5.78
CA ASP A 95 -12.63 9.00 -4.60
C ASP A 95 -12.71 10.34 -3.86
N CYS A 96 -11.57 11.02 -3.71
CA CYS A 96 -11.50 12.37 -3.16
C CYS A 96 -12.38 13.36 -3.96
N ASN A 97 -12.28 13.33 -5.30
CA ASN A 97 -13.08 14.18 -6.19
C ASN A 97 -14.59 13.90 -6.09
N LYS A 98 -15.00 12.63 -5.97
CA LYS A 98 -16.41 12.24 -5.79
C LYS A 98 -16.97 12.78 -4.47
N THR A 99 -16.21 12.67 -3.38
CA THR A 99 -16.62 13.18 -2.07
C THR A 99 -16.79 14.71 -2.07
N TYR A 100 -15.85 15.45 -2.68
CA TYR A 100 -15.98 16.91 -2.81
C TYR A 100 -17.19 17.33 -3.65
N ALA A 101 -17.47 16.65 -4.76
CA ALA A 101 -18.61 16.95 -5.61
C ALA A 101 -19.94 16.74 -4.86
N GLN A 102 -20.08 15.64 -4.11
CA GLN A 102 -21.28 15.34 -3.35
C GLN A 102 -21.47 16.29 -2.15
N GLY A 103 -20.37 16.71 -1.50
CA GLY A 103 -20.41 17.72 -0.44
C GLY A 103 -20.88 19.09 -0.92
N LYS A 104 -20.42 19.55 -2.10
CA LYS A 104 -20.87 20.83 -2.70
C LYS A 104 -22.34 20.83 -3.10
N ILE A 105 -22.88 19.71 -3.57
CA ILE A 105 -24.30 19.58 -3.91
C ILE A 105 -25.17 19.69 -2.65
N LYS A 106 -24.79 19.00 -1.56
CA LYS A 106 -25.54 19.03 -0.29
C LYS A 106 -25.51 20.40 0.41
N ALA A 107 -24.44 21.18 0.25
CA ALA A 107 -24.33 22.52 0.87
C ALA A 107 -25.12 23.62 0.13
N ARG A 108 -25.78 23.29 -0.99
CA ARG A 108 -26.53 24.23 -1.85
C ARG A 108 -28.04 24.01 -1.83
N LEU A 109 -28.52 22.99 -1.11
CA LEU A 109 -29.93 22.67 -0.82
C LEU A 109 -30.25 23.07 0.62
#